data_AF-A0AAF0ZBT1-F1
#
_entry.id   AF-A0AAF0ZBT1-F1
#
_cell.length_a   1.000
_cell.length_b   1.000
_cell.length_c   1.000
_cell.angle_alpha   90.00
_cell.angle_beta   90.00
_cell.angle_gamma   90.00
#
_symmetry.space_group_name_H-M   'P 1'
#
loop_
_entity.id
_entity.type
_entity.pdbx_description
1 polymer ?
#
loop_
_entity_poly.entity_id
_entity_poly.type
_entity_poly.pdbx_seq_one_letter_code
_entity_poly.pdbx_strand_id
1 'polypeptide(L)'
;MNILSKSELNSIILKIIERQSLSSSEQEILKTFTPHSNYPFTHNQEPDLYRERISILPLIYPSLKKILQQLNFTESENYLTTIWFFWLPLALELANLYRQKSHPIVIGILGSQGTGKTTITKILPLIWQYLNLSSVAISLDDLYKTYQDRKELLKLDSRLIWRGPPGTHDIKLGLDVLTALKNRQYPVNIPRFDKSLHEGRGDRISGEIVNQADIIIFEGWFVGVKPVEEKVFKNPPPPIITKSDRTFAIDCNRRLKEYLPLWEKLNYLMILNPEDYRYSLKWRQEAEQKMIAQGKTGMNSQEIEEFVFYFWKALHPEIFIKPLIENPQSVNLVVNIDIHHQVNQIIK
;
A
#
# COMPACT_ATOMS: atom_id res chain seq x y z
N MET A 1 -11.62 -31.56 -12.92
CA MET A 1 -11.41 -30.11 -13.16
C MET A 1 -10.05 -29.96 -13.81
N ASN A 2 -9.99 -29.63 -15.09
CA ASN A 2 -8.70 -29.32 -15.73
C ASN A 2 -8.15 -28.06 -15.05
N ILE A 3 -7.01 -28.20 -14.40
CA ILE A 3 -6.24 -27.07 -13.90
C ILE A 3 -5.71 -26.37 -15.15
N LEU A 4 -6.43 -25.33 -15.61
CA LEU A 4 -5.95 -24.45 -16.68
C LEU A 4 -4.55 -23.97 -16.29
N SER A 5 -3.58 -24.18 -17.17
CA SER A 5 -2.22 -23.77 -16.88
C SER A 5 -2.13 -22.25 -16.89
N LYS A 6 -1.35 -21.64 -15.99
CA LYS A 6 -1.09 -20.19 -15.99
C LYS A 6 -0.60 -19.67 -17.36
N SER A 7 0.07 -20.53 -18.14
CA SER A 7 0.51 -20.25 -19.51
C SER A 7 -0.65 -19.97 -20.47
N GLU A 8 -1.73 -20.75 -20.36
CA GLU A 8 -2.91 -20.61 -21.22
C GLU A 8 -3.63 -19.28 -20.98
N LEU A 9 -3.81 -18.88 -19.71
CA LEU A 9 -4.39 -17.57 -19.37
C LEU A 9 -3.56 -16.40 -19.87
N ASN A 10 -2.23 -16.49 -19.75
CA ASN A 10 -1.34 -15.45 -20.26
C ASN A 10 -1.47 -15.31 -21.77
N SER A 11 -1.56 -16.42 -22.51
CA SER A 11 -1.80 -16.40 -23.96
C SER A 11 -3.11 -15.69 -24.31
N ILE A 12 -4.20 -15.98 -23.59
CA ILE A 12 -5.49 -15.32 -23.81
C ILE A 12 -5.43 -13.82 -23.50
N ILE A 13 -4.76 -13.42 -22.40
CA ILE A 13 -4.61 -12.01 -22.03
C ILE A 13 -3.73 -11.26 -23.04
N LEU A 14 -2.69 -11.90 -23.59
CA LEU A 14 -1.87 -11.34 -24.66
C LEU A 14 -2.68 -11.09 -25.93
N LYS A 15 -3.58 -12.00 -26.32
CA LYS A 15 -4.50 -11.77 -27.44
C LYS A 15 -5.35 -10.53 -27.25
N ILE A 16 -5.86 -10.28 -26.03
CA ILE A 16 -6.60 -9.05 -25.72
C ILE A 16 -5.68 -7.84 -25.96
N ILE A 17 -4.48 -7.84 -25.38
CA ILE A 17 -3.49 -6.75 -25.50
C ILE A 17 -3.19 -6.43 -26.97
N GLU A 18 -3.07 -7.46 -27.81
CA GLU A 18 -2.80 -7.35 -29.25
C GLU A 18 -4.06 -7.05 -30.08
N ARG A 19 -5.21 -6.85 -29.42
CA ARG A 19 -6.53 -6.59 -30.03
C ARG A 19 -7.00 -7.71 -30.97
N GLN A 20 -6.58 -8.94 -30.70
CA GLN A 20 -7.08 -10.12 -31.39
C GLN A 20 -8.45 -10.53 -30.85
N SER A 21 -9.29 -11.11 -31.69
CA SER A 21 -10.57 -11.68 -31.27
C SER A 21 -10.37 -12.94 -30.43
N LEU A 22 -11.08 -13.04 -29.30
CA LEU A 22 -11.14 -14.26 -28.50
C LEU A 22 -12.25 -15.19 -29.00
N SER A 23 -11.94 -16.48 -29.12
CA SER A 23 -12.94 -17.51 -29.38
C SER A 23 -13.92 -17.66 -28.21
N SER A 24 -15.07 -18.31 -28.44
CA SER A 24 -16.07 -18.51 -27.40
C SER A 24 -15.53 -19.28 -26.19
N SER A 25 -14.63 -20.25 -26.40
CA SER A 25 -14.00 -21.01 -25.31
C SER A 25 -13.02 -20.15 -24.51
N GLU A 26 -12.23 -19.29 -25.16
CA GLU A 26 -11.30 -18.38 -24.49
C GLU A 26 -12.03 -17.32 -23.64
N GLN A 27 -13.15 -16.80 -24.15
CA GLN A 27 -14.01 -15.91 -23.38
C GLN A 27 -14.58 -16.62 -22.16
N GLU A 28 -15.05 -17.87 -22.31
CA GLU A 28 -15.60 -18.65 -21.21
C GLU A 28 -14.54 -18.96 -20.15
N ILE A 29 -13.31 -19.27 -20.57
CA ILE A 29 -12.16 -19.43 -19.66
C ILE A 29 -11.97 -18.17 -18.81
N LEU A 30 -11.89 -16.98 -19.41
CA LEU A 30 -11.70 -15.74 -18.63
C LEU A 30 -12.87 -15.43 -17.70
N LYS A 31 -14.10 -15.76 -18.10
CA LYS A 31 -15.31 -15.51 -17.32
C LYS A 31 -15.43 -16.41 -16.09
N THR A 32 -15.05 -17.67 -16.24
CA THR A 32 -15.20 -18.70 -15.21
C THR A 32 -13.96 -18.86 -14.34
N PHE A 33 -12.79 -18.47 -14.84
CA PHE A 33 -11.55 -18.61 -14.09
C PHE A 33 -11.49 -17.65 -12.90
N THR A 34 -11.26 -18.22 -11.72
CA THR A 34 -10.91 -17.51 -10.50
C THR A 34 -9.51 -17.95 -10.07
N PRO A 35 -8.51 -17.05 -10.01
CA PRO A 35 -7.12 -17.41 -9.69
C PRO A 35 -6.95 -18.25 -8.42
N HIS A 36 -7.76 -17.94 -7.41
CA HIS A 36 -7.73 -18.58 -6.10
C HIS A 36 -9.12 -18.57 -5.46
N SER A 37 -9.33 -19.42 -4.44
CA SER A 37 -10.50 -19.30 -3.59
C SER A 37 -10.52 -17.90 -2.96
N ASN A 38 -11.68 -17.24 -3.00
CA ASN A 38 -11.95 -15.91 -2.43
C ASN A 38 -11.64 -14.69 -3.28
N TYR A 39 -11.17 -14.83 -4.52
CA TYR A 39 -11.00 -13.68 -5.42
C TYR A 39 -12.33 -12.91 -5.63
N PRO A 40 -12.54 -11.71 -5.05
CA PRO A 40 -13.88 -11.19 -4.77
C PRO A 40 -14.46 -10.33 -5.91
N PHE A 41 -13.71 -10.18 -6.99
CA PHE A 41 -14.08 -9.34 -8.12
C PHE A 41 -14.91 -10.13 -9.13
N THR A 42 -16.22 -9.84 -9.20
CA THR A 42 -17.17 -10.43 -10.16
C THR A 42 -17.14 -9.76 -11.54
N HIS A 43 -16.19 -8.85 -11.79
CA HIS A 43 -16.05 -8.08 -13.04
C HIS A 43 -15.92 -8.94 -14.31
N ASN A 44 -15.55 -10.23 -14.19
CA ASN A 44 -15.53 -11.17 -15.31
C ASN A 44 -16.94 -11.73 -15.63
N GLN A 45 -17.84 -11.74 -14.64
CA GLN A 45 -19.20 -12.26 -14.74
C GLN A 45 -20.20 -11.17 -15.13
N GLU A 46 -19.85 -9.89 -14.90
CA GLU A 46 -20.65 -8.73 -15.28
C GLU A 46 -20.33 -8.30 -16.73
N PRO A 47 -21.29 -8.37 -17.68
CA PRO A 47 -21.01 -8.17 -19.11
C PRO A 47 -20.39 -6.81 -19.45
N ASP A 48 -20.87 -5.74 -18.81
CA ASP A 48 -20.41 -4.38 -19.11
C ASP A 48 -18.98 -4.14 -18.59
N LEU A 49 -18.69 -4.58 -17.36
CA LEU A 49 -17.35 -4.49 -16.77
C LEU A 49 -16.34 -5.38 -17.50
N TYR A 50 -16.77 -6.57 -17.97
CA TYR A 50 -15.93 -7.42 -18.79
C TYR A 50 -15.57 -6.75 -20.13
N ARG A 51 -16.54 -6.14 -20.80
CA ARG A 51 -16.33 -5.40 -22.06
C ARG A 51 -15.42 -4.18 -21.85
N GLU A 52 -15.65 -3.41 -20.78
CA GLU A 52 -14.81 -2.27 -20.40
C GLU A 52 -13.36 -2.71 -20.17
N ARG A 53 -13.13 -3.87 -19.55
CA ARG A 53 -11.77 -4.39 -19.31
C ARG A 53 -11.07 -4.83 -20.59
N ILE A 54 -11.78 -5.49 -21.50
CA ILE A 54 -11.24 -5.85 -22.82
C ILE A 54 -10.86 -4.59 -23.62
N SER A 55 -11.66 -3.52 -23.54
CA SER A 55 -11.39 -2.29 -24.30
C SER A 55 -10.25 -1.46 -23.71
N ILE A 56 -10.13 -1.42 -22.37
CA ILE A 56 -9.12 -0.62 -21.67
C ILE A 56 -7.73 -1.28 -21.70
N LEU A 57 -7.64 -2.60 -21.50
CA LEU A 57 -6.34 -3.27 -21.32
C LEU A 57 -5.32 -2.95 -22.43
N PRO A 58 -5.65 -3.00 -23.73
CA PRO A 58 -4.71 -2.68 -24.81
C PRO A 58 -4.22 -1.24 -24.78
N LEU A 59 -5.03 -0.31 -24.27
CA LEU A 59 -4.71 1.11 -24.20
C LEU A 59 -3.70 1.40 -23.08
N ILE A 60 -3.89 0.76 -21.92
CA ILE A 60 -3.05 0.98 -20.74
C ILE A 60 -1.76 0.14 -20.75
N TYR A 61 -1.77 -1.02 -21.42
CA TYR A 61 -0.68 -1.99 -21.33
C TYR A 61 0.70 -1.45 -21.74
N PRO A 62 0.88 -0.65 -22.81
CA PRO A 62 2.19 -0.11 -23.16
C PRO A 62 2.81 0.74 -22.05
N SER A 63 2.00 1.54 -21.38
CA SER A 63 2.42 2.41 -20.26
C SER A 63 2.67 1.58 -19.00
N LEU A 64 1.80 0.59 -18.71
CA LEU A 64 2.00 -0.37 -17.62
C LEU A 64 3.30 -1.15 -17.78
N LYS A 65 3.59 -1.66 -18.98
CA LYS A 65 4.82 -2.42 -19.28
C LYS A 65 6.07 -1.61 -18.94
N LYS A 66 6.09 -0.31 -19.27
CA LYS A 66 7.20 0.58 -18.91
C LYS A 66 7.37 0.73 -17.39
N ILE A 67 6.27 0.91 -16.65
CA ILE A 67 6.32 1.00 -15.18
C ILE A 67 6.83 -0.32 -14.58
N LEU A 68 6.34 -1.45 -15.05
CA LEU A 68 6.74 -2.77 -14.56
C LEU A 68 8.24 -3.02 -14.81
N GLN A 69 8.75 -2.65 -15.99
CA GLN A 69 10.19 -2.70 -16.29
C GLN A 69 11.01 -1.81 -15.34
N GLN A 70 10.57 -0.58 -15.06
CA GLN A 70 11.24 0.31 -14.11
C GLN A 70 11.20 -0.20 -12.67
N LEU A 71 10.17 -0.96 -12.31
CA LEU A 71 10.04 -1.63 -11.02
C LEU A 71 10.80 -2.97 -10.96
N ASN A 72 11.53 -3.32 -12.03
CA ASN A 72 12.27 -4.58 -12.19
C ASN A 72 11.39 -5.84 -12.10
N PHE A 73 10.13 -5.77 -12.55
CA PHE A 73 9.34 -6.97 -12.75
C PHE A 73 9.90 -7.76 -13.93
N THR A 74 10.19 -9.04 -13.72
CA THR A 74 10.66 -9.94 -14.79
C THR A 74 9.50 -10.52 -15.61
N GLU A 75 9.71 -10.86 -16.88
CA GLU A 75 8.66 -11.49 -17.73
C GLU A 75 8.16 -12.83 -17.16
N SER A 76 8.95 -13.49 -16.31
CA SER A 76 8.59 -14.68 -15.56
C SER A 76 7.57 -14.46 -14.42
N GLU A 77 7.29 -13.22 -14.01
CA GLU A 77 6.52 -12.92 -12.79
C GLU A 77 5.00 -12.91 -12.95
N ASN A 78 4.48 -13.41 -14.08
CA ASN A 78 3.04 -13.66 -14.25
C ASN A 78 2.14 -12.43 -14.00
N TYR A 79 2.67 -11.22 -14.20
CA TYR A 79 1.99 -9.97 -13.92
C TYR A 79 0.74 -9.76 -14.79
N LEU A 80 0.61 -10.45 -15.94
CA LEU A 80 -0.59 -10.36 -16.78
C LEU A 80 -1.84 -10.83 -16.05
N THR A 81 -1.75 -11.95 -15.33
CA THR A 81 -2.86 -12.41 -14.48
C THR A 81 -3.15 -11.41 -13.36
N THR A 82 -2.12 -10.82 -12.74
CA THR A 82 -2.30 -9.78 -11.73
C THR A 82 -2.94 -8.51 -12.30
N ILE A 83 -2.54 -8.05 -13.50
CA ILE A 83 -3.20 -6.92 -14.17
C ILE A 83 -4.68 -7.25 -14.38
N TRP A 84 -4.95 -8.41 -14.99
CA TRP A 84 -6.28 -8.77 -15.41
C TRP A 84 -7.22 -8.98 -14.24
N PHE A 85 -6.84 -9.82 -13.29
CA PHE A 85 -7.73 -10.17 -12.19
C PHE A 85 -7.66 -9.13 -11.08
N PHE A 86 -6.52 -8.44 -10.84
CA PHE A 86 -6.36 -7.59 -9.65
C PHE A 86 -6.38 -6.10 -9.94
N TRP A 87 -5.33 -5.59 -10.56
CA TRP A 87 -5.14 -4.15 -10.63
C TRP A 87 -6.23 -3.45 -11.44
N LEU A 88 -6.65 -4.05 -12.55
CA LEU A 88 -7.68 -3.47 -13.40
C LEU A 88 -9.08 -3.52 -12.73
N PRO A 89 -9.55 -4.65 -12.17
CA PRO A 89 -10.79 -4.69 -11.38
C PRO A 89 -10.79 -3.75 -10.17
N LEU A 90 -9.68 -3.67 -9.42
CA LEU A 90 -9.57 -2.75 -8.29
C LEU A 90 -9.66 -1.29 -8.75
N ALA A 91 -8.96 -0.92 -9.83
CA ALA A 91 -9.01 0.45 -10.35
C ALA A 91 -10.44 0.84 -10.78
N LEU A 92 -11.16 -0.06 -11.45
CA LEU A 92 -12.56 0.17 -11.87
C LEU A 92 -13.51 0.26 -10.68
N GLU A 93 -13.36 -0.60 -9.69
CA GLU A 93 -14.17 -0.56 -8.45
C GLU A 93 -13.99 0.77 -7.71
N LEU A 94 -12.75 1.23 -7.55
CA LEU A 94 -12.45 2.50 -6.87
C LEU A 94 -12.90 3.70 -7.70
N ALA A 95 -12.82 3.63 -9.03
CA ALA A 95 -13.39 4.64 -9.92
C ALA A 95 -14.93 4.70 -9.80
N ASN A 96 -15.60 3.56 -9.69
CA ASN A 96 -17.04 3.50 -9.46
C ASN A 96 -17.42 4.05 -8.07
N LEU A 97 -16.64 3.71 -7.03
CA LEU A 97 -16.81 4.28 -5.70
C LEU A 97 -16.71 5.81 -5.74
N TYR A 98 -15.77 6.37 -6.51
CA TYR A 98 -15.66 7.82 -6.70
C TYR A 98 -16.91 8.40 -7.39
N ARG A 99 -17.36 7.78 -8.49
CA ARG A 99 -18.54 8.24 -9.25
C ARG A 99 -19.83 8.26 -8.43
N GLN A 100 -19.91 7.46 -7.38
CA GLN A 100 -21.03 7.43 -6.44
C GLN A 100 -20.95 8.49 -5.32
N LYS A 101 -19.86 9.26 -5.26
CA LYS A 101 -19.64 10.32 -4.26
C LYS A 101 -19.67 11.69 -4.92
N SER A 102 -20.02 12.70 -4.13
CA SER A 102 -20.03 14.11 -4.57
C SER A 102 -18.67 14.82 -4.40
N HIS A 103 -17.71 14.17 -3.73
CA HIS A 103 -16.41 14.72 -3.37
C HIS A 103 -15.29 13.70 -3.67
N PRO A 104 -14.02 14.15 -3.81
CA PRO A 104 -12.88 13.25 -3.91
C PRO A 104 -12.84 12.21 -2.79
N ILE A 105 -12.45 10.98 -3.13
CA ILE A 105 -12.38 9.87 -2.17
C ILE A 105 -10.96 9.63 -1.69
N VAL A 106 -10.80 9.22 -0.42
CA VAL A 106 -9.50 8.86 0.14
C VAL A 106 -9.40 7.35 0.30
N ILE A 107 -8.44 6.73 -0.38
CA ILE A 107 -8.15 5.31 -0.34
C ILE A 107 -6.93 5.09 0.55
N GLY A 108 -7.15 4.47 1.72
CA GLY A 108 -6.10 4.04 2.62
C GLY A 108 -5.43 2.76 2.13
N ILE A 109 -4.10 2.73 2.08
CA ILE A 109 -3.34 1.50 1.80
C ILE A 109 -2.37 1.23 2.96
N LEU A 110 -2.67 0.18 3.72
CA LEU A 110 -1.77 -0.37 4.73
C LEU A 110 -0.85 -1.41 4.06
N GLY A 111 0.44 -1.32 4.33
CA GLY A 111 1.36 -2.41 4.00
C GLY A 111 2.71 -2.22 4.68
N SER A 112 3.31 -3.28 5.21
CA SER A 112 4.66 -3.19 5.78
C SER A 112 5.71 -2.90 4.70
N GLN A 113 6.96 -2.76 5.11
CA GLN A 113 8.06 -2.52 4.17
C GLN A 113 8.20 -3.73 3.23
N GLY A 114 8.34 -3.46 1.93
CA GLY A 114 8.46 -4.51 0.90
C GLY A 114 7.14 -4.97 0.28
N THR A 115 5.97 -4.76 0.91
CA THR A 115 4.71 -5.38 0.44
C THR A 115 4.14 -4.91 -0.91
N GLY A 116 4.81 -3.99 -1.61
CA GLY A 116 4.37 -3.52 -2.94
C GLY A 116 3.48 -2.27 -2.95
N LYS A 117 3.41 -1.49 -1.86
CA LYS A 117 2.71 -0.18 -1.82
C LYS A 117 3.14 0.76 -2.96
N THR A 118 4.45 0.86 -3.21
CA THR A 118 4.99 1.69 -4.32
C THR A 118 4.53 1.19 -5.69
N THR A 119 4.31 -0.12 -5.86
CA THR A 119 3.80 -0.68 -7.11
C THR A 119 2.36 -0.25 -7.33
N ILE A 120 1.48 -0.50 -6.36
CA ILE A 120 0.04 -0.19 -6.52
C ILE A 120 -0.22 1.32 -6.65
N THR A 121 0.55 2.15 -5.95
CA THR A 121 0.49 3.63 -6.05
C THR A 121 1.00 4.19 -7.38
N LYS A 122 1.70 3.39 -8.20
CA LYS A 122 2.07 3.77 -9.58
C LYS A 122 1.09 3.21 -10.60
N ILE A 123 0.58 2.01 -10.37
CA ILE A 123 -0.29 1.30 -11.31
C ILE A 123 -1.71 1.89 -11.31
N LEU A 124 -2.34 2.10 -10.16
CA LEU A 124 -3.72 2.58 -10.11
C LEU A 124 -3.89 3.99 -10.73
N PRO A 125 -3.03 4.99 -10.43
CA PRO A 125 -3.12 6.30 -11.07
C PRO A 125 -3.02 6.27 -12.58
N LEU A 126 -2.18 5.38 -13.14
CA LEU A 126 -2.09 5.21 -14.59
C LEU A 126 -3.43 4.75 -15.14
N ILE A 127 -4.07 3.72 -14.56
CA ILE A 127 -5.37 3.24 -15.05
C ILE A 127 -6.44 4.34 -14.93
N TRP A 128 -6.47 5.05 -13.81
CA TRP A 128 -7.41 6.16 -13.59
C TRP A 128 -7.22 7.31 -14.57
N GLN A 129 -5.99 7.61 -14.98
CA GLN A 129 -5.72 8.62 -16.00
C GLN A 129 -6.43 8.28 -17.33
N TYR A 130 -6.45 7.01 -17.74
CA TYR A 130 -7.18 6.57 -18.94
C TYR A 130 -8.70 6.59 -18.76
N LEU A 131 -9.18 6.57 -17.50
CA LEU A 131 -10.58 6.79 -17.15
C LEU A 131 -10.93 8.28 -17.00
N ASN A 132 -10.02 9.19 -17.35
CA ASN A 132 -10.12 10.64 -17.16
C ASN A 132 -10.32 11.06 -15.70
N LEU A 133 -9.71 10.31 -14.77
CA LEU A 133 -9.72 10.61 -13.35
C LEU A 133 -8.31 11.06 -12.92
N SER A 134 -8.26 12.20 -12.24
CA SER A 134 -7.03 12.71 -11.61
C SER A 134 -6.82 12.01 -10.26
N SER A 135 -5.57 11.78 -9.89
CA SER A 135 -5.25 11.22 -8.58
C SER A 135 -3.95 11.75 -8.02
N VAL A 136 -3.82 11.68 -6.69
CA VAL A 136 -2.61 12.05 -5.97
C VAL A 136 -2.28 10.98 -4.94
N ALA A 137 -1.01 10.67 -4.77
CA ALA A 137 -0.52 9.81 -3.70
C ALA A 137 0.16 10.64 -2.61
N ILE A 138 -0.22 10.37 -1.37
CA ILE A 138 0.36 10.93 -0.15
C ILE A 138 0.90 9.76 0.66
N SER A 139 2.20 9.79 0.96
CA SER A 139 2.78 8.85 1.90
C SER A 139 2.58 9.36 3.32
N LEU A 140 2.30 8.47 4.27
CA LEU A 140 2.42 8.79 5.69
C LEU A 140 3.84 9.27 6.02
N ASP A 141 4.85 8.76 5.32
CA ASP A 141 6.25 9.19 5.49
C ASP A 141 6.47 10.65 5.05
N ASP A 142 5.67 11.18 4.12
CA ASP A 142 5.75 12.60 3.73
C ASP A 142 5.29 13.53 4.87
N LEU A 143 4.55 12.97 5.83
CA LEU A 143 4.05 13.68 7.01
C LEU A 143 4.99 13.54 8.20
N TYR A 144 6.24 13.07 8.05
CA TYR A 144 7.17 13.11 9.17
C TYR A 144 7.33 14.54 9.72
N LYS A 145 7.55 14.62 11.03
CA LYS A 145 7.96 15.86 11.70
C LYS A 145 9.28 16.35 11.11
N THR A 146 9.46 17.68 11.10
CA THR A 146 10.72 18.30 10.63
C THR A 146 11.91 17.81 11.45
N TYR A 147 13.12 17.98 10.94
CA TYR A 147 14.34 17.64 11.67
C TYR A 147 14.39 18.33 13.05
N GLN A 148 13.99 19.59 13.11
CA GLN A 148 13.99 20.36 14.36
C GLN A 148 12.96 19.83 15.36
N ASP A 149 11.73 19.55 14.92
CA ASP A 149 10.69 18.96 15.78
C ASP A 149 11.10 17.56 16.27
N ARG A 150 11.81 16.80 15.44
CA ARG A 150 12.37 15.48 15.80
C ARG A 150 13.43 15.60 16.89
N LYS A 151 14.27 16.64 16.88
CA LYS A 151 15.23 16.89 17.97
C LYS A 151 14.52 17.17 19.29
N GLU A 152 13.46 17.97 19.28
CA GLU A 152 12.67 18.22 20.50
C GLU A 152 11.95 16.95 20.97
N LEU A 153 11.38 16.17 20.04
CA LEU A 153 10.73 14.90 20.35
C LEU A 153 11.68 13.90 21.04
N LEU A 154 12.95 13.84 20.62
CA LEU A 154 13.96 12.98 21.23
C LEU A 154 14.32 13.38 22.66
N LYS A 155 14.17 14.67 23.03
CA LYS A 155 14.33 15.11 24.42
C LYS A 155 13.16 14.66 25.30
N LEU A 156 11.95 14.58 24.72
CA LEU A 156 10.74 14.14 25.41
C LEU A 156 10.68 12.62 25.55
N ASP A 157 11.09 11.89 24.51
CA ASP A 157 11.17 10.42 24.53
C ASP A 157 12.36 9.94 23.68
N SER A 158 13.45 9.62 24.36
CA SER A 158 14.70 9.17 23.74
C SER A 158 14.58 7.84 23.00
N ARG A 159 13.49 7.08 23.21
CA ARG A 159 13.22 5.83 22.47
C ARG A 159 12.75 6.07 21.05
N LEU A 160 12.30 7.29 20.70
CA LEU A 160 11.86 7.65 19.35
C LEU A 160 13.05 7.96 18.42
N ILE A 161 14.11 7.15 18.49
CA ILE A 161 15.37 7.28 17.76
C ILE A 161 15.19 7.46 16.25
N TRP A 162 14.26 6.71 15.65
CA TRP A 162 13.96 6.78 14.21
C TRP A 162 12.61 7.46 13.97
N ARG A 163 12.49 8.10 12.80
CA ARG A 163 11.19 8.45 12.24
C ARG A 163 10.46 7.14 11.90
N GLY A 164 9.16 7.08 12.11
CA GLY A 164 8.38 5.89 11.77
C GLY A 164 7.27 5.53 12.76
N PRO A 165 7.57 5.36 14.05
CA PRO A 165 6.57 5.04 15.06
C PRO A 165 5.48 6.12 15.21
N PRO A 166 4.32 5.76 15.80
CA PRO A 166 3.31 6.75 16.20
C PRO A 166 3.90 7.90 17.04
N GLY A 167 3.46 9.12 16.76
CA GLY A 167 3.96 10.37 17.36
C GLY A 167 5.11 11.03 16.60
N THR A 168 5.67 10.37 15.58
CA THR A 168 6.76 10.93 14.76
C THR A 168 6.30 11.71 13.53
N HIS A 169 4.98 11.90 13.38
CA HIS A 169 4.35 12.55 12.24
C HIS A 169 3.68 13.88 12.62
N ASP A 170 3.47 14.74 11.64
CA ASP A 170 2.72 15.99 11.71
C ASP A 170 1.27 15.75 11.30
N ILE A 171 0.46 15.37 12.29
CA ILE A 171 -0.95 14.99 12.08
C ILE A 171 -1.78 16.16 11.58
N LYS A 172 -1.52 17.35 12.13
CA LYS A 172 -2.25 18.56 11.74
C LYS A 172 -2.04 18.85 10.25
N LEU A 173 -0.79 18.80 9.78
CA LEU A 173 -0.48 18.95 8.37
C LEU A 173 -1.22 17.93 7.49
N GLY A 174 -1.23 16.65 7.90
CA GLY A 174 -1.96 15.61 7.16
C GLY A 174 -3.47 15.87 7.09
N LEU A 175 -4.07 16.33 8.20
CA LEU A 175 -5.49 16.68 8.27
C LEU A 175 -5.82 17.88 7.39
N ASP A 176 -4.99 18.92 7.43
CA ASP A 176 -5.16 20.14 6.64
C ASP A 176 -5.11 19.79 5.14
N VAL A 177 -4.12 18.99 4.71
CA VAL A 177 -3.98 18.54 3.31
C VAL A 177 -5.16 17.68 2.87
N LEU A 178 -5.51 16.63 3.62
CA LEU A 178 -6.62 15.74 3.24
C LEU A 178 -7.96 16.49 3.22
N THR A 179 -8.15 17.45 4.13
CA THR A 179 -9.38 18.26 4.17
C THR A 179 -9.44 19.21 2.98
N ALA A 180 -8.33 19.89 2.65
CA ALA A 180 -8.27 20.77 1.48
C ALA A 180 -8.55 20.00 0.17
N LEU A 181 -7.96 18.82 0.01
CA LEU A 181 -8.19 17.97 -1.15
C LEU A 181 -9.66 17.50 -1.25
N LYS A 182 -10.24 16.98 -0.16
CA LYS A 182 -11.65 16.54 -0.15
C LYS A 182 -12.62 17.69 -0.43
N ASN A 183 -12.28 18.91 -0.02
CA ASN A 183 -13.09 20.09 -0.24
C ASN A 183 -12.78 20.83 -1.56
N ARG A 184 -11.89 20.27 -2.40
CA ARG A 184 -11.47 20.87 -3.69
C ARG A 184 -10.89 22.29 -3.55
N GLN A 185 -10.19 22.55 -2.44
CA GLN A 185 -9.56 23.85 -2.15
C GLN A 185 -8.17 23.92 -2.80
N TYR A 186 -8.14 24.03 -4.13
CA TYR A 186 -6.91 24.05 -4.92
C TYR A 186 -6.36 25.47 -5.17
N PRO A 187 -5.05 25.62 -5.41
CA PRO A 187 -4.02 24.58 -5.37
C PRO A 187 -3.73 24.08 -3.94
N VAL A 188 -3.43 22.79 -3.80
CA VAL A 188 -3.00 22.20 -2.52
C VAL A 188 -1.52 21.85 -2.59
N ASN A 189 -0.75 22.25 -1.59
CA ASN A 189 0.65 21.87 -1.45
C ASN A 189 0.77 20.54 -0.68
N ILE A 190 1.15 19.47 -1.36
CA ILE A 190 1.35 18.15 -0.78
C ILE A 190 2.76 18.08 -0.21
N PRO A 191 2.94 17.79 1.10
CA PRO A 191 4.26 17.74 1.70
C PRO A 191 5.08 16.61 1.09
N ARG A 192 6.40 16.79 1.10
CA ARG A 192 7.38 15.79 0.70
C ARG A 192 8.49 15.73 1.75
N PHE A 193 9.03 14.54 1.97
CA PHE A 193 10.08 14.32 2.96
C PHE A 193 11.30 13.65 2.33
N ASP A 194 12.48 14.27 2.48
CA ASP A 194 13.74 13.68 2.04
C ASP A 194 14.44 13.01 3.22
N LYS A 195 14.52 11.67 3.14
CA LYS A 195 15.13 10.81 4.15
C LYS A 195 16.65 10.93 4.23
N SER A 196 17.31 11.51 3.22
CA SER A 196 18.76 11.57 3.10
C SER A 196 19.39 12.78 3.82
N LEU A 197 18.61 13.84 4.02
CA LEU A 197 19.06 15.07 4.69
C LEU A 197 19.51 14.79 6.13
N HIS A 198 20.38 15.67 6.65
CA HIS A 198 20.90 15.60 8.03
C HIS A 198 21.43 14.22 8.40
N GLU A 199 22.36 13.69 7.59
CA GLU A 199 22.99 12.37 7.80
C GLU A 199 21.97 11.22 7.91
N GLY A 200 20.97 11.24 7.03
CA GLY A 200 19.93 10.20 7.00
C GLY A 200 18.83 10.34 8.06
N ARG A 201 18.85 11.40 8.89
CA ARG A 201 17.74 11.71 9.82
C ARG A 201 16.52 12.22 9.08
N GLY A 202 16.75 12.91 7.97
CA GLY A 202 15.77 13.44 7.03
C GLY A 202 15.13 14.74 7.47
N ASP A 203 14.53 15.44 6.51
CA ASP A 203 13.75 16.66 6.74
C ASP A 203 12.64 16.84 5.72
N ARG A 204 11.71 17.74 6.04
CA ARG A 204 10.68 18.18 5.11
C ARG A 204 11.31 19.06 4.03
N ILE A 205 10.92 18.82 2.78
CA ILE A 205 11.35 19.60 1.62
C ILE A 205 10.16 20.34 1.01
N SER A 206 10.42 21.14 -0.02
CA SER A 206 9.36 21.77 -0.82
C SER A 206 8.35 20.72 -1.30
N GLY A 207 7.07 21.01 -1.07
CA GLY A 207 5.99 20.12 -1.46
C GLY A 207 5.67 20.16 -2.96
N GLU A 208 4.76 19.28 -3.36
CA GLU A 208 4.23 19.18 -4.71
C GLU A 208 2.89 19.92 -4.80
N ILE A 209 2.76 20.82 -5.77
CA ILE A 209 1.51 21.54 -6.00
C ILE A 209 0.55 20.69 -6.83
N VAL A 210 -0.62 20.40 -6.25
CA VAL A 210 -1.71 19.66 -6.89
C VAL A 210 -2.89 20.59 -7.14
N ASN A 211 -3.33 20.64 -8.40
CA ASN A 211 -4.44 21.50 -8.83
C ASN A 211 -5.79 20.78 -8.91
N GLN A 212 -5.77 19.45 -8.93
CA GLN A 212 -6.97 18.62 -8.98
C GLN A 212 -6.63 17.19 -8.51
N ALA A 213 -7.55 16.56 -7.78
CA ALA A 213 -7.51 15.13 -7.48
C ALA A 213 -8.93 14.59 -7.28
N ASP A 214 -9.32 13.60 -8.05
CA ASP A 214 -10.59 12.87 -7.89
C ASP A 214 -10.43 11.72 -6.88
N ILE A 215 -9.28 11.05 -6.91
CA ILE A 215 -8.94 9.95 -6.00
C ILE A 215 -7.62 10.25 -5.28
N ILE A 216 -7.63 10.16 -3.97
CA ILE A 216 -6.46 10.41 -3.11
C ILE A 216 -6.02 9.08 -2.53
N ILE A 217 -4.80 8.63 -2.87
CA ILE A 217 -4.19 7.48 -2.22
C ILE A 217 -3.44 7.97 -0.99
N PHE A 218 -3.80 7.46 0.18
CA PHE A 218 -3.06 7.68 1.43
C PHE A 218 -2.45 6.37 1.89
N GLU A 219 -1.13 6.22 1.76
CA GLU A 219 -0.44 4.96 1.99
C GLU A 219 0.53 5.04 3.17
N GLY A 220 0.75 3.93 3.87
CA GLY A 220 1.73 3.87 4.92
C GLY A 220 1.72 2.56 5.70
N TRP A 221 2.74 2.36 6.53
CA TRP A 221 2.97 1.06 7.18
C TRP A 221 1.98 0.73 8.31
N PHE A 222 1.25 1.74 8.82
CA PHE A 222 0.18 1.56 9.80
C PHE A 222 -1.08 2.39 9.48
N VAL A 223 -1.31 2.73 8.19
CA VAL A 223 -2.52 3.48 7.80
C VAL A 223 -3.78 2.72 8.20
N GLY A 224 -4.67 3.35 8.96
CA GLY A 224 -5.91 2.73 9.46
C GLY A 224 -5.77 1.89 10.74
N VAL A 225 -4.56 1.73 11.28
CA VAL A 225 -4.35 1.03 12.55
C VAL A 225 -4.92 1.84 13.72
N LYS A 226 -5.71 1.18 14.56
CA LYS A 226 -6.37 1.77 15.73
C LYS A 226 -5.71 1.28 17.04
N PRO A 227 -5.81 2.06 18.13
CA PRO A 227 -5.39 1.59 19.44
C PRO A 227 -6.10 0.29 19.85
N VAL A 228 -5.37 -0.58 20.53
CA VAL A 228 -5.87 -1.83 21.12
C VAL A 228 -5.93 -1.72 22.64
N GLU A 229 -6.69 -2.59 23.29
CA GLU A 229 -6.73 -2.66 24.75
C GLU A 229 -5.37 -3.05 25.33
N GLU A 230 -4.90 -2.33 26.36
CA GLU A 230 -3.55 -2.54 26.91
C GLU A 230 -3.32 -3.95 27.48
N LYS A 231 -4.39 -4.71 27.76
CA LYS A 231 -4.31 -6.11 28.23
C LYS A 231 -3.53 -7.03 27.29
N VAL A 232 -3.48 -6.72 25.99
CA VAL A 232 -2.74 -7.53 25.00
C VAL A 232 -1.23 -7.48 25.21
N PHE A 233 -0.71 -6.45 25.91
CA PHE A 233 0.71 -6.32 26.23
C PHE A 233 1.13 -7.05 27.51
N LYS A 234 0.23 -7.82 28.15
CA LYS A 234 0.60 -8.71 29.28
C LYS A 234 1.55 -9.81 28.80
N ASN A 235 1.24 -10.43 27.66
CA ASN A 235 2.01 -11.50 27.02
C ASN A 235 2.19 -11.19 25.53
N PRO A 236 2.95 -10.15 25.16
CA PRO A 236 3.11 -9.78 23.77
C PRO A 236 4.10 -10.73 23.05
N PRO A 237 4.00 -10.88 21.72
CA PRO A 237 4.92 -11.68 20.94
C PRO A 237 6.33 -11.04 20.89
N PRO A 238 7.39 -11.85 20.65
CA PRO A 238 8.70 -11.32 20.33
C PRO A 238 8.62 -10.45 19.07
N PRO A 239 9.40 -9.35 18.96
CA PRO A 239 10.54 -8.97 19.81
C PRO A 239 10.19 -8.11 21.04
N ILE A 240 8.93 -8.03 21.48
CA ILE A 240 8.54 -7.30 22.70
C ILE A 240 8.81 -8.16 23.94
N ILE A 241 10.05 -8.19 24.41
CA ILE A 241 10.49 -9.15 25.45
C ILE A 241 10.69 -8.45 26.80
N THR A 242 11.41 -7.33 26.81
CA THR A 242 11.78 -6.64 28.04
C THR A 242 10.66 -5.73 28.57
N LYS A 243 10.77 -5.30 29.82
CA LYS A 243 9.87 -4.26 30.38
C LYS A 243 9.94 -2.96 29.58
N SER A 244 11.13 -2.61 29.06
CA SER A 244 11.33 -1.42 28.23
C SER A 244 10.59 -1.55 26.90
N ASP A 245 10.72 -2.70 26.22
CA ASP A 245 10.02 -2.97 24.95
C ASP A 245 8.49 -2.89 25.15
N ARG A 246 7.96 -3.50 26.21
CA ARG A 246 6.53 -3.43 26.55
C ARG A 246 6.05 -2.01 26.77
N THR A 247 6.81 -1.22 27.54
CA THR A 247 6.46 0.17 27.81
C THR A 247 6.47 0.99 26.52
N PHE A 248 7.45 0.78 25.65
CA PHE A 248 7.52 1.43 24.34
C PHE A 248 6.33 1.07 23.43
N ALA A 249 5.95 -0.21 23.37
CA ALA A 249 4.79 -0.66 22.61
C ALA A 249 3.47 -0.06 23.13
N ILE A 250 3.29 -0.02 24.45
CA ILE A 250 2.11 0.60 25.09
C ILE A 250 2.05 2.10 24.78
N ASP A 251 3.17 2.81 24.86
CA ASP A 251 3.19 4.24 24.56
C ASP A 251 2.93 4.52 23.07
N CYS A 252 3.45 3.68 22.16
CA CYS A 252 3.10 3.73 20.74
C CYS A 252 1.60 3.48 20.51
N ASN A 253 1.03 2.49 21.20
CA ASN A 253 -0.42 2.20 21.17
C ASN A 253 -1.25 3.41 21.61
N ARG A 254 -0.84 4.10 22.68
CA ARG A 254 -1.54 5.31 23.15
C ARG A 254 -1.48 6.44 22.13
N ARG A 255 -0.31 6.66 21.50
CA ARG A 255 -0.11 7.69 20.47
C ARG A 255 -0.94 7.47 19.22
N LEU A 256 -1.36 6.23 18.90
CA LEU A 256 -2.27 5.97 17.79
C LEU A 256 -3.60 6.74 17.89
N LYS A 257 -4.02 7.16 19.09
CA LYS A 257 -5.23 7.99 19.28
C LYS A 257 -5.14 9.30 18.48
N GLU A 258 -3.95 9.88 18.34
CA GLU A 258 -3.73 11.10 17.57
C GLU A 258 -3.98 10.91 16.07
N TYR A 259 -3.90 9.67 15.56
CA TYR A 259 -4.05 9.36 14.14
C TYR A 259 -5.50 9.07 13.74
N LEU A 260 -6.40 8.83 14.71
CA LEU A 260 -7.80 8.49 14.42
C LEU A 260 -8.50 9.51 13.51
N PRO A 261 -8.32 10.84 13.68
CA PRO A 261 -8.92 11.81 12.77
C PRO A 261 -8.45 11.70 11.32
N LEU A 262 -7.23 11.21 11.06
CA LEU A 262 -6.75 10.93 9.70
C LEU A 262 -7.49 9.72 9.12
N TRP A 263 -7.65 8.67 9.92
CA TRP A 263 -8.34 7.44 9.52
C TRP A 263 -9.82 7.67 9.23
N GLU A 264 -10.46 8.60 9.94
CA GLU A 264 -11.84 9.03 9.67
C GLU A 264 -12.01 9.71 8.29
N LYS A 265 -10.93 10.16 7.65
CA LYS A 265 -11.00 10.71 6.29
C LYS A 265 -11.09 9.64 5.21
N LEU A 266 -10.71 8.39 5.52
CA LEU A 266 -10.68 7.26 4.59
C LEU A 266 -12.10 6.87 4.17
N ASN A 267 -12.29 6.69 2.87
CA ASN A 267 -13.50 6.14 2.27
C ASN A 267 -13.37 4.64 1.98
N TYR A 268 -12.13 4.15 1.88
CA TYR A 268 -11.79 2.75 1.65
C TYR A 268 -10.48 2.46 2.37
N LEU A 269 -10.34 1.27 2.96
CA LEU A 269 -9.08 0.79 3.51
C LEU A 269 -8.73 -0.56 2.89
N MET A 270 -7.55 -0.63 2.30
CA MET A 270 -6.95 -1.83 1.74
C MET A 270 -5.70 -2.22 2.54
N ILE A 271 -5.51 -3.51 2.77
CA ILE A 271 -4.31 -4.06 3.42
C ILE A 271 -3.56 -4.98 2.46
N LEU A 272 -2.29 -4.66 2.20
CA LEU A 272 -1.31 -5.57 1.59
C LEU A 272 -0.71 -6.42 2.71
N ASN A 273 -1.25 -7.61 2.90
CA ASN A 273 -0.93 -8.51 4.00
C ASN A 273 0.05 -9.59 3.55
N PRO A 274 1.31 -9.61 4.03
CA PRO A 274 2.18 -10.76 3.79
C PRO A 274 1.65 -12.00 4.52
N GLU A 275 1.79 -13.18 3.92
CA GLU A 275 1.47 -14.46 4.59
C GLU A 275 2.23 -14.62 5.91
N ASP A 276 3.43 -14.05 5.98
CA ASP A 276 4.23 -13.94 7.18
C ASP A 276 4.83 -12.53 7.27
N TYR A 277 4.49 -11.79 8.33
CA TYR A 277 5.02 -10.43 8.53
C TYR A 277 6.56 -10.39 8.59
N ARG A 278 7.21 -11.52 8.92
CA ARG A 278 8.67 -11.66 8.98
C ARG A 278 9.33 -11.54 7.61
N TYR A 279 8.59 -11.69 6.52
CA TYR A 279 9.09 -11.41 5.17
C TYR A 279 9.59 -9.97 5.02
N SER A 280 9.06 -9.03 5.81
CA SER A 280 9.57 -7.64 5.82
C SER A 280 11.06 -7.53 6.19
N LEU A 281 11.60 -8.44 7.01
CA LEU A 281 13.04 -8.49 7.29
C LEU A 281 13.83 -8.89 6.03
N LYS A 282 13.41 -9.96 5.37
CA LYS A 282 14.05 -10.45 4.15
C LYS A 282 13.96 -9.41 3.01
N TRP A 283 12.79 -8.83 2.79
CA TRP A 283 12.61 -7.81 1.76
C TRP A 283 13.42 -6.55 2.06
N ARG A 284 13.58 -6.18 3.34
CA ARG A 284 14.46 -5.08 3.73
C ARG A 284 15.92 -5.40 3.41
N GLN A 285 16.38 -6.62 3.69
CA GLN A 285 17.72 -7.08 3.34
C GLN A 285 17.96 -7.04 1.82
N GLU A 286 17.02 -7.55 1.03
CA GLU A 286 17.10 -7.52 -0.44
C GLU A 286 17.14 -6.10 -0.99
N ALA A 287 16.32 -5.20 -0.43
CA ALA A 287 16.32 -3.78 -0.81
C ALA A 287 17.66 -3.10 -0.49
N GLU A 288 18.22 -3.37 0.70
CA GLU A 288 19.50 -2.79 1.10
C GLU A 288 20.66 -3.32 0.24
N GLN A 289 20.68 -4.63 -0.05
CA GLN A 289 21.66 -5.23 -0.95
C GLN A 289 21.60 -4.61 -2.35
N LYS A 290 20.39 -4.38 -2.89
CA LYS A 290 20.21 -3.70 -4.18
C LYS A 290 20.76 -2.27 -4.15
N MET A 291 20.57 -1.52 -3.06
CA MET A 291 21.14 -0.18 -2.91
C MET A 291 22.66 -0.19 -2.84
N ILE A 292 23.25 -1.13 -2.08
CA ILE A 292 24.71 -1.28 -1.96
C ILE A 292 25.32 -1.67 -3.31
N ALA A 293 24.69 -2.57 -4.06
CA ALA A 293 25.12 -2.96 -5.40
C ALA A 293 25.11 -1.78 -6.40
N GLN A 294 24.29 -0.75 -6.14
CA GLN A 294 24.27 0.51 -6.91
C GLN A 294 25.31 1.54 -6.43
N GLY A 295 26.22 1.16 -5.53
CA GLY A 295 27.29 2.02 -5.01
C GLY A 295 26.84 2.99 -3.91
N LYS A 296 25.66 2.79 -3.32
CA LYS A 296 25.17 3.60 -2.19
C LYS A 296 25.63 2.98 -0.87
N THR A 297 25.77 3.80 0.16
CA THR A 297 25.92 3.32 1.54
C THR A 297 24.64 2.63 2.00
N GLY A 298 24.78 1.56 2.79
CA GLY A 298 23.65 0.84 3.35
C GLY A 298 23.96 0.24 4.71
N MET A 299 22.92 -0.18 5.40
CA MET A 299 22.97 -0.88 6.68
C MET A 299 23.53 -2.30 6.51
N ASN A 300 24.28 -2.76 7.51
CA ASN A 300 24.66 -4.16 7.63
C ASN A 300 23.47 -5.02 8.13
N SER A 301 23.62 -6.35 8.10
CA SER A 301 22.55 -7.28 8.48
C SER A 301 22.00 -7.07 9.89
N GLN A 302 22.87 -6.75 10.86
CA GLN A 302 22.46 -6.50 12.25
C GLN A 302 21.69 -5.19 12.37
N GLU A 303 22.17 -4.12 11.72
CA GLU A 303 21.48 -2.82 11.69
C GLU A 303 20.09 -2.94 11.05
N ILE A 304 19.96 -3.75 9.99
CA ILE A 304 18.67 -4.06 9.36
C ILE A 304 17.73 -4.78 10.33
N GLU A 305 18.23 -5.78 11.06
CA GLU A 305 17.44 -6.52 12.04
C GLU A 305 16.97 -5.61 13.18
N GLU A 306 17.87 -4.82 13.76
CA GLU A 306 17.55 -3.84 14.79
C GLU A 306 16.52 -2.82 14.31
N PHE A 307 16.67 -2.34 13.06
CA PHE A 307 15.73 -1.45 12.43
C PHE A 307 14.35 -2.10 12.28
N VAL A 308 14.25 -3.30 11.70
CA VAL A 308 12.95 -3.97 11.49
C VAL A 308 12.28 -4.31 12.82
N PHE A 309 13.05 -4.83 13.78
CA PHE A 309 12.54 -5.16 15.11
C PHE A 309 12.07 -3.92 15.87
N TYR A 310 12.70 -2.77 15.67
CA TYR A 310 12.23 -1.51 16.24
C TYR A 310 10.79 -1.19 15.83
N PHE A 311 10.43 -1.39 14.55
CA PHE A 311 9.05 -1.20 14.08
C PHE A 311 8.10 -2.27 14.62
N TRP A 312 8.53 -3.53 14.70
CA TRP A 312 7.72 -4.60 15.29
C TRP A 312 7.51 -4.41 16.79
N LYS A 313 8.45 -3.79 17.50
CA LYS A 313 8.26 -3.38 18.90
C LYS A 313 7.27 -2.23 19.02
N ALA A 314 7.33 -1.26 18.10
CA ALA A 314 6.42 -0.11 18.12
C ALA A 314 4.97 -0.53 17.87
N LEU A 315 4.71 -1.28 16.78
CA LEU A 315 3.40 -1.79 16.39
C LEU A 315 3.52 -3.20 15.83
N HIS A 316 3.48 -4.21 16.70
CA HIS A 316 3.63 -5.60 16.30
C HIS A 316 2.48 -6.08 15.37
N PRO A 317 2.75 -6.66 14.18
CA PRO A 317 1.70 -7.06 13.24
C PRO A 317 0.61 -7.99 13.81
N GLU A 318 0.99 -9.00 14.62
CA GLU A 318 0.01 -9.87 15.30
C GLU A 318 -0.91 -9.14 16.29
N ILE A 319 -0.48 -8.01 16.87
CA ILE A 319 -1.29 -7.25 17.81
C ILE A 319 -2.21 -6.28 17.06
N PHE A 320 -1.73 -5.66 15.99
CA PHE A 320 -2.39 -4.50 15.38
C PHE A 320 -2.99 -4.76 14.00
N ILE A 321 -2.37 -5.59 13.19
CA ILE A 321 -2.76 -5.83 11.79
C ILE A 321 -3.68 -7.03 11.69
N LYS A 322 -3.34 -8.13 12.38
CA LYS A 322 -4.14 -9.36 12.35
C LYS A 322 -5.58 -9.14 12.86
N PRO A 323 -5.83 -8.50 14.02
CA PRO A 323 -7.21 -8.22 14.45
C PRO A 323 -7.95 -7.25 13.53
N LEU A 324 -7.22 -6.38 12.83
CA LEU A 324 -7.78 -5.45 11.85
C LEU A 324 -8.28 -6.19 10.61
N ILE A 325 -7.49 -7.15 10.11
CA ILE A 325 -7.84 -8.04 9.00
C ILE A 325 -9.02 -8.96 9.36
N GLU A 326 -9.05 -9.47 10.59
CA GLU A 326 -10.11 -10.36 11.09
C GLU A 326 -11.44 -9.63 11.33
N ASN A 327 -11.46 -8.29 11.27
CA ASN A 327 -12.67 -7.48 11.41
C ASN A 327 -13.16 -6.96 10.05
N PRO A 328 -14.16 -7.61 9.42
CA PRO A 328 -14.65 -7.24 8.09
C PRO A 328 -15.34 -5.87 8.03
N GLN A 329 -15.67 -5.27 9.18
CA GLN A 329 -16.23 -3.91 9.22
C GLN A 329 -15.16 -2.82 9.20
N SER A 330 -13.89 -3.19 9.42
CA SER A 330 -12.79 -2.22 9.54
C SER A 330 -11.95 -2.07 8.27
N VAL A 331 -12.04 -3.03 7.35
CA VAL A 331 -11.21 -3.11 6.14
C VAL A 331 -12.12 -3.47 4.96
N ASN A 332 -11.87 -2.88 3.80
CA ASN A 332 -12.65 -3.15 2.59
C ASN A 332 -12.01 -4.20 1.68
N LEU A 333 -10.69 -4.37 1.78
CA LEU A 333 -9.95 -5.33 0.97
C LEU A 333 -8.66 -5.77 1.67
N VAL A 334 -8.43 -7.07 1.74
CA VAL A 334 -7.17 -7.68 2.20
C VAL A 334 -6.58 -8.45 1.04
N VAL A 335 -5.33 -8.13 0.70
CA VAL A 335 -4.58 -8.80 -0.37
C VAL A 335 -3.42 -9.55 0.26
N ASN A 336 -3.56 -10.87 0.32
CA ASN A 336 -2.55 -11.76 0.85
C ASN A 336 -1.46 -11.98 -0.22
N ILE A 337 -0.22 -11.70 0.17
CA ILE A 337 0.95 -11.83 -0.70
C ILE A 337 1.97 -12.80 -0.12
N ASP A 338 2.57 -13.62 -0.99
CA ASP A 338 3.65 -14.53 -0.61
C ASP A 338 5.01 -13.81 -0.52
N ILE A 339 6.05 -14.58 -0.19
CA ILE A 339 7.44 -14.11 -0.11
C ILE A 339 7.99 -13.53 -1.43
N HIS A 340 7.39 -13.88 -2.56
CA HIS A 340 7.74 -13.41 -3.90
C HIS A 340 6.86 -12.25 -4.37
N HIS A 341 6.05 -11.67 -3.48
CA HIS A 341 5.11 -10.58 -3.75
C HIS A 341 3.96 -10.99 -4.70
N GLN A 342 3.72 -12.28 -4.90
CA GLN A 342 2.61 -12.78 -5.69
C GLN A 342 1.33 -12.75 -4.86
N VAL A 343 0.21 -12.37 -5.50
CA VAL A 343 -1.09 -12.34 -4.84
C VAL A 343 -1.66 -13.75 -4.79
N ASN A 344 -1.79 -14.29 -3.58
CA ASN A 344 -2.32 -15.64 -3.35
C ASN A 344 -3.81 -15.64 -3.02
N GLN A 345 -4.30 -14.56 -2.41
CA GLN A 345 -5.70 -14.44 -2.04
C GLN A 345 -6.08 -12.96 -1.92
N ILE A 346 -7.31 -12.63 -2.30
CA ILE A 346 -7.91 -11.34 -2.01
C ILE A 346 -9.19 -11.61 -1.22
N ILE A 347 -9.50 -10.81 -0.22
CA ILE A 347 -10.68 -10.95 0.64
C ILE A 347 -11.33 -9.57 0.75
N LYS A 348 -12.65 -9.48 0.61
CA LYS A 348 -13.42 -8.25 0.86
C LYS A 348 -14.09 -8.29 2.22
#